data_AF-A0A2H0NF56-F1
#
_entry.id   AF-A0A2H0NF56-F1
#
_cell.length_a   1.000
_cell.length_b   1.000
_cell.length_c   1.000
_cell.angle_alpha   90.00
_cell.angle_beta   90.00
_cell.angle_gamma   90.00
#
_symmetry.space_group_name_H-M   'P 1'
#
loop_
_entity.id
_entity.type
_entity.pdbx_description
1 polymer ?
#
loop_
_entity_poly.entity_id
_entity_poly.type
_entity_poly.pdbx_seq_one_letter_code
_entity_poly.pdbx_strand_id
1 'polypeptide(L)'
;MKALKKRKLDLDKKFQKVLKTPASFDFFVAIHDFIKHIELNSFLSSGLSDRLKANRELDIANKYDYLRKIYQGLEDINIKSNIDLGHTRYMVIRELSQIQNKEVSESNSFWRKRELFRKLAGVVYERLNVYLSESIKTNKNQKIRK
;
A
#
# COMPACT_ATOMS: atom_id res chain seq x y z
N MET A 1 -9.83 -6.88 -21.63
CA MET A 1 -10.82 -6.00 -20.95
C MET A 1 -11.32 -6.54 -19.61
N LYS A 2 -11.85 -7.78 -19.51
CA LYS A 2 -12.37 -8.33 -18.23
C LYS A 2 -11.32 -8.31 -17.10
N ALA A 3 -10.07 -8.68 -17.39
CA ALA A 3 -8.98 -8.68 -16.41
C ALA A 3 -8.67 -7.29 -15.81
N LEU A 4 -8.57 -6.24 -16.63
CA LEU A 4 -8.29 -4.88 -16.14
C LEU A 4 -9.43 -4.32 -15.27
N LYS A 5 -10.69 -4.61 -15.65
CA LYS A 5 -11.85 -4.23 -14.83
C LYS A 5 -11.86 -4.95 -13.49
N LYS A 6 -11.53 -6.25 -13.47
CA LYS A 6 -11.40 -7.03 -12.23
C LYS A 6 -10.30 -6.46 -11.34
N ARG A 7 -9.11 -6.18 -11.89
CA ARG A 7 -7.99 -5.56 -11.14
C ARG A 7 -8.39 -4.24 -10.49
N LYS A 8 -9.10 -3.39 -11.23
CA LYS A 8 -9.62 -2.13 -10.67
C LYS A 8 -10.57 -2.38 -9.51
N LEU A 9 -11.56 -3.26 -9.69
CA LEU A 9 -12.53 -3.58 -8.64
C LEU A 9 -11.87 -4.18 -7.37
N ASP A 10 -10.86 -5.04 -7.55
CA ASP A 10 -10.12 -5.63 -6.43
C ASP A 10 -9.28 -4.57 -5.70
N LEU A 11 -8.63 -3.67 -6.44
CA LEU A 11 -7.90 -2.52 -5.89
C LEU A 11 -8.84 -1.59 -5.11
N ASP A 12 -9.98 -1.22 -5.69
CA ASP A 12 -11.00 -0.37 -5.07
C ASP A 12 -11.48 -1.00 -3.76
N LYS A 13 -11.77 -2.31 -3.73
CA LYS A 13 -12.17 -3.02 -2.52
C LYS A 13 -11.12 -2.94 -1.41
N LYS A 14 -9.85 -3.16 -1.75
CA LYS A 14 -8.75 -3.11 -0.77
C LYS A 14 -8.55 -1.69 -0.22
N PHE A 15 -8.60 -0.68 -1.09
CA PHE A 15 -8.49 0.72 -0.66
C PHE A 15 -9.69 1.17 0.19
N GLN A 16 -10.91 0.79 -0.18
CA GLN A 16 -12.10 1.09 0.60
C GLN A 16 -12.06 0.46 2.00
N LYS A 17 -11.44 -0.71 2.15
CA LYS A 17 -11.17 -1.29 3.48
C LYS A 17 -10.29 -0.35 4.30
N VAL A 18 -9.17 0.13 3.76
CA VAL A 18 -8.27 1.09 4.45
C VAL A 18 -9.00 2.36 4.90
N LEU A 19 -9.90 2.90 4.08
CA LEU A 19 -10.65 4.11 4.42
C LEU A 19 -11.66 3.89 5.54
N LYS A 20 -12.35 2.75 5.52
CA LYS A 20 -13.43 2.44 6.46
C LYS A 20 -12.94 1.91 7.79
N THR A 21 -11.73 1.33 7.84
CA THR A 21 -11.18 0.79 9.07
C THR A 21 -10.84 1.92 10.05
N PRO A 22 -11.44 1.92 11.26
CA PRO A 22 -11.12 2.88 12.31
C PRO A 22 -9.65 2.78 12.74
N ALA A 23 -9.17 3.79 13.47
CA ALA A 23 -7.84 3.76 14.05
C ALA A 23 -7.71 2.61 15.07
N SER A 24 -7.07 1.53 14.67
CA SER A 24 -6.76 0.35 15.49
C SER A 24 -5.62 -0.43 14.82
N PHE A 25 -5.19 -1.55 15.42
CA PHE A 25 -4.27 -2.47 14.75
C PHE A 25 -4.82 -2.96 13.39
N ASP A 26 -6.13 -3.16 13.27
CA ASP A 26 -6.78 -3.60 12.03
C ASP A 26 -6.57 -2.61 10.87
N PHE A 27 -6.37 -1.32 11.16
CA PHE A 27 -6.04 -0.33 10.14
C PHE A 27 -4.69 -0.62 9.49
N PHE A 28 -3.69 -1.01 10.28
CA PHE A 28 -2.37 -1.40 9.76
C PHE A 28 -2.45 -2.72 8.99
N VAL A 29 -3.29 -3.66 9.43
CA VAL A 29 -3.60 -4.89 8.68
C VAL A 29 -4.28 -4.55 7.34
N ALA A 30 -5.20 -3.58 7.31
CA ALA A 30 -5.84 -3.13 6.07
C ALA A 30 -4.83 -2.50 5.09
N ILE A 31 -3.87 -1.71 5.59
CA ILE A 31 -2.75 -1.19 4.77
C ILE A 31 -1.93 -2.35 4.22
N HIS A 32 -1.54 -3.31 5.07
CA HIS A 32 -0.79 -4.49 4.62
C HIS A 32 -1.53 -5.24 3.51
N ASP A 33 -2.83 -5.50 3.66
CA ASP A 33 -3.64 -6.17 2.62
C ASP A 33 -3.68 -5.39 1.30
N PHE A 34 -3.72 -4.05 1.38
CA PHE A 34 -3.70 -3.18 0.23
C PHE A 34 -2.36 -3.22 -0.51
N ILE A 35 -1.25 -3.11 0.23
CA ILE A 35 0.11 -3.18 -0.34
C ILE A 35 0.39 -4.58 -0.90
N LYS A 36 0.03 -5.64 -0.17
CA LYS A 36 0.15 -7.02 -0.63
C LYS A 36 -0.57 -7.26 -1.96
N HIS A 37 -1.76 -6.69 -2.14
CA HIS A 37 -2.48 -6.78 -3.41
C HIS A 37 -1.73 -6.12 -4.58
N ILE A 38 -1.04 -4.99 -4.32
CA ILE A 38 -0.24 -4.28 -5.32
C ILE A 38 1.03 -5.07 -5.64
N GLU A 39 1.76 -5.58 -4.63
CA GLU A 39 3.00 -6.35 -4.82
C GLU A 39 2.77 -7.65 -5.60
N LEU A 40 1.66 -8.36 -5.32
CA LEU A 40 1.32 -9.61 -6.03
C LEU A 40 0.82 -9.38 -7.46
N ASN A 41 0.63 -8.12 -7.87
CA ASN A 41 0.11 -7.76 -9.18
C ASN A 41 1.13 -6.92 -9.95
N SER A 42 2.00 -7.59 -10.71
CA SER A 42 3.07 -6.96 -11.49
C SER A 42 2.63 -5.80 -12.38
N PHE A 43 1.38 -5.83 -12.87
CA PHE A 43 0.80 -4.73 -13.63
C PHE A 43 0.55 -3.50 -12.77
N LEU A 44 0.04 -3.66 -11.55
CA LEU A 44 -0.11 -2.55 -10.61
C LEU A 44 1.26 -2.02 -10.17
N SER A 45 2.21 -2.89 -9.84
CA SER A 45 3.58 -2.48 -9.48
C SER A 45 4.23 -1.68 -10.61
N SER A 46 4.01 -2.06 -11.87
CA SER A 46 4.48 -1.30 -13.03
C SER A 46 3.90 0.11 -13.10
N GLY A 47 2.64 0.29 -12.67
CA GLY A 47 1.99 1.58 -12.57
C GLY A 47 2.60 2.52 -11.51
N LEU A 48 3.40 1.99 -10.58
CA LEU A 48 4.14 2.75 -9.57
C LEU A 48 5.62 2.94 -9.90
N SER A 49 6.09 2.45 -11.05
CA SER A 49 7.50 2.56 -11.43
C SER A 49 7.96 4.01 -11.58
N ASP A 50 9.14 4.33 -11.06
CA ASP A 50 9.81 5.63 -11.24
C ASP A 50 10.21 5.93 -12.69
N ARG A 51 10.11 4.94 -13.60
CA ARG A 51 10.27 5.18 -15.03
C ARG A 51 9.18 6.11 -15.57
N LEU A 52 8.00 6.14 -14.93
CA LEU A 52 6.91 7.02 -15.31
C LEU A 52 7.20 8.44 -14.78
N LYS A 53 7.28 9.43 -15.68
CA LYS A 53 7.55 10.84 -15.33
C LYS A 53 6.61 11.37 -14.23
N ALA A 54 5.31 11.10 -14.35
CA ALA A 54 4.32 11.51 -13.36
C ALA A 54 4.59 10.91 -11.95
N ASN A 55 5.18 9.72 -11.86
CA ASN A 55 5.49 9.10 -10.56
C ASN A 55 6.67 9.78 -9.88
N ARG A 56 7.66 10.25 -10.66
CA ARG A 56 8.80 11.02 -10.15
C ARG A 56 8.38 12.40 -9.66
N GLU A 57 7.56 13.09 -10.45
CA GLU A 57 7.05 14.43 -10.09
C GLU A 57 6.18 14.39 -8.83
N LEU A 58 5.39 13.33 -8.68
CA LEU A 58 4.56 13.12 -7.49
C LEU A 58 5.30 12.40 -6.36
N ASP A 59 6.58 12.07 -6.53
CA ASP A 59 7.39 11.35 -5.54
C ASP A 59 6.67 10.12 -4.97
N ILE A 60 6.17 9.27 -5.88
CA ILE A 60 5.33 8.11 -5.55
C ILE A 60 6.15 7.02 -4.84
N ALA A 61 7.40 6.79 -5.25
CA ALA A 61 8.25 5.77 -4.62
C ALA A 61 8.40 6.01 -3.12
N ASN A 62 8.77 7.21 -2.69
CA ASN A 62 8.92 7.52 -1.27
C ASN A 62 7.60 7.35 -0.51
N LYS A 63 6.47 7.84 -1.07
CA LYS A 63 5.14 7.69 -0.47
C LYS A 63 4.73 6.23 -0.32
N TYR A 64 5.02 5.42 -1.32
CA TYR A 64 4.75 3.99 -1.31
C TYR A 64 5.65 3.25 -0.33
N ASP A 65 6.92 3.63 -0.22
CA ASP A 65 7.87 3.03 0.72
C ASP A 65 7.46 3.24 2.19
N TYR A 66 6.84 4.37 2.53
CA TYR A 66 6.25 4.56 3.86
C TYR A 66 5.19 3.52 4.18
N LEU A 67 4.35 3.14 3.22
CA LEU A 67 3.32 2.11 3.40
C LEU A 67 3.95 0.71 3.39
N ARG A 68 5.00 0.49 2.57
CA ARG A 68 5.75 -0.78 2.56
C ARG A 68 6.40 -1.10 3.90
N LYS A 69 6.81 -0.10 4.69
CA LYS A 69 7.31 -0.34 6.05
C LYS A 69 6.27 -1.05 6.93
N ILE A 70 4.99 -0.70 6.81
CA ILE A 70 3.90 -1.40 7.53
C ILE A 70 3.76 -2.83 7.03
N TYR A 71 3.75 -3.01 5.70
CA TYR A 71 3.68 -4.33 5.08
C TYR A 71 4.83 -5.24 5.56
N GLN A 72 6.07 -4.77 5.46
CA GLN A 72 7.24 -5.53 5.88
C GLN A 72 7.22 -5.81 7.38
N GLY A 73 6.87 -4.82 8.20
CA GLY A 73 6.79 -4.98 9.65
C GLY A 73 5.78 -6.04 10.09
N LEU A 74 4.63 -6.14 9.40
CA LEU A 74 3.62 -7.16 9.69
C LEU A 74 3.99 -8.55 9.15
N GLU A 75 4.74 -8.64 8.05
CA GLU A 75 5.32 -9.92 7.61
C GLU A 75 6.44 -10.37 8.59
N ASP A 76 7.17 -9.42 9.19
CA ASP A 76 8.28 -9.71 10.11
C ASP A 76 7.86 -10.03 11.54
N ILE A 77 6.68 -9.58 11.99
CA ILE A 77 6.23 -9.73 13.40
C ILE A 77 6.15 -11.21 13.85
N ASN A 78 5.99 -12.13 12.89
CA ASN A 78 5.88 -13.57 13.12
C ASN A 78 7.19 -14.33 12.84
N ILE A 79 8.26 -13.63 12.42
CA ILE A 79 9.56 -14.25 12.18
C ILE A 79 10.19 -14.61 13.54
N LYS A 80 10.63 -15.87 13.68
CA LYS A 80 11.30 -16.34 14.90
C LYS A 80 12.59 -15.53 15.14
N SER A 81 12.82 -15.18 16.40
CA SER A 81 13.79 -14.20 16.93
C SER A 81 15.28 -14.39 16.60
N ASN A 82 15.67 -15.37 15.79
CA ASN A 82 17.06 -15.69 15.50
C ASN A 82 17.60 -15.06 14.20
N ILE A 83 16.82 -14.23 13.52
CA ILE A 83 17.25 -13.50 12.33
C ILE A 83 17.55 -12.06 12.72
N ASP A 84 18.75 -11.57 12.43
CA ASP A 84 19.06 -10.15 12.53
C ASP A 84 18.34 -9.38 11.41
N LEU A 85 17.31 -8.63 11.79
CA LEU A 85 16.50 -7.81 10.88
C LEU A 85 17.07 -6.39 10.74
N GLY A 86 18.08 -6.02 11.53
CA GLY A 86 18.60 -4.67 11.65
C GLY A 86 17.68 -3.74 12.45
N HIS A 87 18.27 -2.65 12.97
CA HIS A 87 17.62 -1.73 13.91
C HIS A 87 16.30 -1.15 13.38
N THR A 88 16.26 -0.73 12.12
CA THR A 88 15.06 -0.10 11.53
C THR A 88 13.87 -1.05 11.48
N ARG A 89 14.06 -2.31 11.06
CA ARG A 89 12.96 -3.28 10.99
C ARG A 89 12.49 -3.67 12.38
N TYR A 90 13.41 -3.84 13.32
CA TYR A 90 13.06 -4.12 14.71
C TYR A 90 12.20 -3.00 15.34
N MET A 91 12.54 -1.74 15.09
CA MET A 91 11.76 -0.60 15.60
C MET A 91 10.33 -0.59 15.04
N VAL A 92 10.15 -0.92 13.76
CA VAL A 92 8.81 -1.03 13.15
C VAL A 92 8.01 -2.17 13.79
N ILE A 93 8.62 -3.35 13.96
CA ILE A 93 7.97 -4.51 14.60
C ILE A 93 7.52 -4.16 16.02
N ARG A 94 8.40 -3.51 16.79
CA ARG A 94 8.10 -3.08 18.16
C ARG A 94 6.91 -2.12 18.19
N GLU A 95 6.91 -1.10 17.34
CA GLU A 95 5.80 -0.14 17.28
C GLU A 95 4.46 -0.80 16.89
N LEU A 96 4.48 -1.72 15.92
CA LEU A 96 3.28 -2.47 15.52
C LEU A 96 2.79 -3.42 16.62
N SER A 97 3.71 -4.08 17.34
CA SER A 97 3.38 -4.97 18.47
C SER A 97 2.73 -4.20 19.63
N GLN A 98 3.23 -3.01 19.94
CA GLN A 98 2.61 -2.12 20.93
C GLN A 98 1.19 -1.74 20.52
N ILE A 99 0.96 -1.42 19.24
CA ILE A 99 -0.38 -1.13 18.72
C ILE A 99 -1.30 -2.35 18.86
N GLN A 100 -0.79 -3.55 18.53
CA GLN A 100 -1.54 -4.81 18.66
C GLN A 100 -1.96 -5.07 20.12
N ASN A 101 -1.07 -4.80 21.07
CA ASN A 101 -1.31 -4.99 22.50
C ASN A 101 -2.07 -3.84 23.17
N LYS A 102 -2.56 -2.86 22.39
CA LYS A 102 -3.24 -1.65 22.89
C LYS A 102 -2.36 -0.77 23.80
N GLU A 103 -1.05 -0.94 23.74
CA GLU A 103 -0.04 -0.12 24.44
C GLU A 103 0.32 1.12 23.61
N VAL A 104 -0.69 1.78 23.05
CA VAL A 104 -0.50 2.93 22.17
C VAL A 104 -0.28 4.20 22.98
N SER A 105 0.73 4.97 22.58
CA SER A 105 1.06 6.28 23.12
C SER A 105 1.34 7.26 21.98
N GLU A 106 1.36 8.56 22.28
CA GLU A 106 1.79 9.59 21.33
C GLU A 106 3.29 9.50 20.96
N SER A 107 4.07 8.68 21.68
CA SER A 107 5.45 8.36 21.31
C SER A 107 5.56 7.26 20.24
N ASN A 108 4.49 6.50 19.97
CA ASN A 108 4.45 5.53 18.88
C ASN A 108 4.26 6.27 17.55
N SER A 109 5.31 6.26 16.72
CA SER A 109 5.36 7.07 15.51
C SER A 109 4.35 6.61 14.46
N PHE A 110 4.07 5.30 14.38
CA PHE A 110 3.10 4.74 13.46
C PHE A 110 1.67 5.10 13.87
N TRP A 111 1.37 5.00 15.16
CA TRP A 111 0.09 5.42 15.71
C TRP A 111 -0.18 6.90 15.43
N ARG A 112 0.79 7.77 15.70
CA ARG A 112 0.68 9.21 15.43
C ARG A 112 0.52 9.52 13.94
N LYS A 113 1.16 8.74 13.05
CA LYS A 113 1.11 8.92 11.59
C LYS A 113 -0.04 8.15 10.92
N ARG A 114 -0.97 7.54 11.65
CA ARG A 114 -2.11 6.79 11.08
C ARG A 114 -2.89 7.56 9.99
N GLU A 115 -3.19 8.83 10.23
CA GLU A 115 -3.88 9.67 9.24
C GLU A 115 -3.00 10.00 8.03
N LEU A 116 -1.69 10.16 8.24
CA LEU A 116 -0.75 10.31 7.14
C LEU A 116 -0.74 9.04 6.27
N PHE A 117 -0.68 7.85 6.87
CA PHE A 117 -0.74 6.61 6.11
C PHE A 117 -2.04 6.45 5.33
N ARG A 118 -3.18 6.85 5.89
CA ARG A 118 -4.46 6.87 5.17
C ARG A 118 -4.40 7.78 3.93
N LYS A 119 -3.83 8.98 4.08
CA LYS A 119 -3.61 9.91 2.96
C LYS A 119 -2.67 9.34 1.90
N LEU A 120 -1.55 8.75 2.32
CA LEU A 120 -0.58 8.13 1.41
C LEU A 120 -1.21 6.97 0.62
N ALA A 121 -2.02 6.13 1.28
CA ALA A 121 -2.78 5.08 0.59
C ALA A 121 -3.71 5.67 -0.47
N GLY A 122 -4.33 6.82 -0.20
CA GLY A 122 -5.12 7.58 -1.17
C GLY A 122 -4.31 8.02 -2.39
N VAL A 123 -3.15 8.63 -2.18
CA VAL A 123 -2.27 9.07 -3.28
C VAL A 123 -1.84 7.90 -4.17
N VAL A 124 -1.42 6.78 -3.55
CA VAL A 124 -1.01 5.57 -4.28
C VAL A 124 -2.19 4.99 -5.06
N TYR A 125 -3.36 4.90 -4.43
CA TYR A 125 -4.58 4.42 -5.07
C TYR A 125 -4.98 5.28 -6.27
N GLU A 126 -5.02 6.61 -6.12
CA GLU A 126 -5.39 7.54 -7.19
C GLU A 126 -4.46 7.37 -8.39
N ARG A 127 -3.15 7.26 -8.13
CA ARG A 127 -2.17 7.06 -9.19
C ARG A 127 -2.42 5.77 -9.97
N LEU A 128 -2.63 4.66 -9.26
CA LEU A 128 -2.96 3.36 -9.85
C LEU A 128 -4.29 3.39 -10.62
N ASN A 129 -5.28 4.11 -10.11
CA ASN A 129 -6.58 4.25 -10.76
C ASN A 129 -6.46 5.02 -12.08
N VAL A 130 -5.65 6.08 -12.14
CA VAL A 130 -5.33 6.79 -13.40
C VAL A 130 -4.65 5.83 -14.38
N TYR A 131 -3.61 5.12 -13.94
CA TYR A 131 -2.87 4.17 -14.77
C TYR A 131 -3.77 3.05 -15.34
N LEU A 132 -4.65 2.48 -14.52
CA LEU A 132 -5.65 1.50 -14.94
C LEU A 132 -6.63 2.08 -15.96
N SER A 133 -7.09 3.31 -15.73
CA SER A 133 -8.07 3.97 -16.60
C SER A 133 -7.49 4.28 -17.98
N GLU A 134 -6.24 4.76 -18.05
CA GLU A 134 -5.49 4.95 -19.29
C GLU A 134 -5.33 3.64 -20.05
N SER A 135 -4.91 2.58 -19.34
CA SER A 135 -4.71 1.25 -19.92
C SER A 135 -6.00 0.62 -20.48
N ILE A 136 -7.16 0.89 -19.85
CA ILE A 136 -8.47 0.46 -20.34
C ILE A 136 -8.85 1.22 -21.61
N LYS A 137 -8.59 2.54 -21.68
CA LYS A 137 -8.88 3.36 -22.87
C LYS A 137 -8.06 2.91 -24.07
N THR A 138 -6.76 2.70 -23.91
CA THR A 138 -5.86 2.25 -24.99
C THR A 138 -6.29 0.90 -25.57
N ASN A 139 -6.68 -0.05 -24.71
CA ASN A 139 -7.17 -1.36 -25.14
C ASN A 139 -8.51 -1.30 -25.91
N LYS A 140 -9.37 -0.33 -25.62
CA LYS A 140 -10.62 -0.13 -26.39
C LYS A 140 -10.31 0.36 -27.81
N ASN A 141 -9.42 1.34 -27.94
CA ASN A 141 -9.09 1.94 -29.23
C ASN A 141 -8.39 0.95 -30.17
N GLN A 142 -7.58 0.03 -29.64
CA GLN A 142 -6.94 -1.03 -30.44
C GLN A 142 -7.93 -2.10 -30.95
N LYS A 143 -9.05 -2.32 -30.25
CA LYS A 143 -10.08 -3.27 -30.68
C LYS A 143 -11.02 -2.74 -31.76
N ILE A 144 -11.12 -1.42 -31.91
CA ILE A 144 -11.97 -0.78 -32.93
C ILE A 144 -11.24 -0.71 -34.29
N ARG A 145 -9.91 -0.83 -34.28
CA ARG A 145 -9.05 -0.75 -35.49
C ARG A 145 -8.70 -2.11 -36.10
N LYS A 146 -9.33 -3.20 -35.64
CA LYS A 146 -9.21 -4.56 -36.19
C LYS A 146 -10.59 -5.04 -36.56
#